data_AF-A0A954W1F0-F1
#
_entry.id   AF-A0A954W1F0-F1
#
_cell.length_a   1.000
_cell.length_b   1.000
_cell.length_c   1.000
_cell.angle_alpha   90.00
_cell.angle_beta   90.00
_cell.angle_gamma   90.00
#
_symmetry.space_group_name_H-M   'P 1'
#
loop_
_entity.id
_entity.type
_entity.pdbx_description
1 polymer ?
#
loop_
_entity_poly.entity_id
_entity_poly.type
_entity_poly.pdbx_seq_one_letter_code
_entity_poly.pdbx_strand_id
1 'polypeptide(L)'
;MKENHQITELLDRAAQQDSLAVGQLMMLHRVRVRKMLSVRMSNDLATRVDPSDVVQETMMEATRLLPEYLSHRRICFYPWLRE
;
A
#
# COMPACT_ATOMS: atom_id res chain seq x y z
N MET A 1 4.72 -1.21 -17.73
CA MET A 1 5.54 0.01 -17.53
C MET A 1 4.72 1.24 -17.12
N LYS A 2 3.47 1.43 -17.57
CA LYS A 2 2.64 2.61 -17.22
C LYS A 2 2.30 2.75 -15.71
N GLU A 3 2.10 1.63 -15.02
CA GLU A 3 1.65 1.61 -13.61
C GLU A 3 2.71 2.16 -12.63
N ASN A 4 4.01 1.96 -12.90
CA ASN A 4 5.08 2.48 -12.03
C ASN A 4 5.23 4.00 -12.16
N HIS A 5 5.05 4.56 -13.36
CA HIS A 5 5.19 6.01 -13.57
C HIS A 5 4.08 6.80 -12.87
N GLN A 6 2.84 6.29 -12.95
CA GLN A 6 1.70 6.86 -12.24
C GLN A 6 1.91 6.85 -10.72
N ILE A 7 2.53 5.81 -10.16
CA ILE A 7 2.81 5.73 -8.72
C ILE A 7 3.90 6.72 -8.31
N THR A 8 4.96 6.86 -9.11
CA THR A 8 6.00 7.86 -8.84
C THR A 8 5.40 9.27 -8.80
N GLU A 9 4.53 9.61 -9.76
CA GLU A 9 3.85 10.91 -9.79
C GLU A 9 2.93 11.13 -8.58
N LEU A 10 2.17 10.10 -8.20
CA LEU A 10 1.32 10.16 -7.00
C LEU A 10 2.13 10.28 -5.71
N LEU A 11 3.31 9.68 -5.63
CA LEU A 11 4.21 9.84 -4.50
C LEU A 11 4.74 11.27 -4.40
N ASP A 12 5.14 11.88 -5.52
CA ASP A 12 5.62 13.26 -5.57
C ASP A 12 4.54 14.26 -5.16
N ARG A 13 3.31 14.05 -5.61
CA ARG A 13 2.17 14.85 -5.18
C ARG A 13 1.82 14.61 -3.70
N ALA A 14 1.83 13.36 -3.24
CA ALA A 14 1.60 13.04 -1.84
C ALA A 14 2.65 13.68 -0.91
N ALA A 15 3.92 13.76 -1.34
CA ALA A 15 4.98 14.46 -0.60
C ALA A 15 4.76 15.98 -0.52
N GLN A 16 4.02 16.56 -1.46
CA GLN A 16 3.57 17.97 -1.42
C GLN A 16 2.27 18.16 -0.62
N GLN A 17 1.89 17.19 0.22
CA GLN A 17 0.67 17.20 1.02
C GLN A 17 -0.64 17.21 0.19
N ASP A 18 -0.60 16.72 -1.06
CA ASP A 18 -1.79 16.54 -1.88
C ASP A 18 -2.64 15.37 -1.37
N SER A 19 -3.70 15.69 -0.63
CA SER A 19 -4.65 14.70 -0.07
C SER A 19 -5.33 13.83 -1.13
N LEU A 20 -5.53 14.34 -2.35
CA LEU A 20 -6.09 13.54 -3.44
C LEU A 20 -5.09 12.50 -3.92
N ALA A 21 -3.81 12.88 -4.02
CA ALA A 21 -2.74 11.96 -4.38
C ALA A 21 -2.55 10.87 -3.32
N VAL A 22 -2.61 11.24 -2.02
CA VAL A 22 -2.59 10.28 -0.90
C VAL A 22 -3.75 9.28 -1.01
N GLY A 23 -4.98 9.77 -1.26
CA GLY A 23 -6.14 8.90 -1.40
C GLY A 23 -6.05 7.94 -2.58
N GLN A 24 -5.52 8.40 -3.72
CA GLN A 24 -5.30 7.57 -4.90
C GLN A 24 -4.21 6.52 -4.66
N LEU A 25 -3.12 6.90 -3.98
CA LEU A 25 -2.06 6.00 -3.57
C LEU A 25 -2.63 4.87 -2.69
N MET A 26 -3.42 5.23 -1.67
CA MET A 26 -4.06 4.28 -0.76
C MET A 26 -5.02 3.31 -1.46
N MET A 27 -5.82 3.80 -2.41
CA MET A 27 -6.69 2.92 -3.21
C MET A 27 -5.88 1.90 -4.03
N LEU A 28 -4.79 2.33 -4.67
CA LEU A 28 -3.91 1.44 -5.42
C LEU A 28 -3.25 0.40 -4.50
N HIS A 29 -2.86 0.78 -3.28
CA HIS A 29 -2.34 -0.14 -2.27
C HIS A 29 -3.36 -1.20 -1.88
N ARG A 30 -4.59 -0.79 -1.55
CA ARG A 30 -5.64 -1.71 -1.14
C ARG A 30 -5.91 -2.79 -2.19
N VAL A 31 -5.98 -2.41 -3.47
CA VAL A 31 -6.20 -3.37 -4.58
C VAL A 31 -5.05 -4.36 -4.68
N ARG A 32 -3.80 -3.91 -4.50
CA ARG A 32 -2.61 -4.74 -4.65
C ARG A 32 -2.38 -5.68 -3.47
N VAL A 33 -2.54 -5.19 -2.24
CA VAL A 33 -2.47 -6.02 -1.01
C VAL A 33 -3.50 -7.14 -1.10
N ARG A 34 -4.76 -6.79 -1.45
CA ARG A 34 -5.81 -7.78 -1.67
C ARG A 34 -5.40 -8.82 -2.73
N LYS A 35 -4.84 -8.40 -3.87
CA LYS A 35 -4.38 -9.32 -4.93
C LYS A 35 -3.25 -10.24 -4.47
N MET A 36 -2.29 -9.72 -3.69
CA MET A 36 -1.19 -10.51 -3.12
C MET A 36 -1.68 -11.54 -2.10
N LEU A 37 -2.65 -11.17 -1.27
CA LEU A 37 -3.27 -12.06 -0.29
C LEU A 37 -4.15 -13.11 -0.96
N SER A 38 -4.94 -12.75 -1.97
CA SER A 38 -5.75 -13.71 -2.74
C SER A 38 -4.91 -14.80 -3.40
N VAL A 39 -3.67 -14.50 -3.79
CA VAL A 39 -2.73 -15.49 -4.36
C VAL A 39 -2.09 -16.37 -3.27
N ARG A 40 -1.90 -15.86 -2.05
CA ARG A 40 -1.28 -16.59 -0.93
C ARG A 40 -2.27 -17.43 -0.11
N MET A 41 -3.52 -17.01 -0.02
CA MET A 41 -4.53 -17.66 0.83
C MET A 41 -5.19 -18.87 0.17
N SER A 42 -4.82 -19.22 -1.06
CA SER A 42 -5.43 -20.35 -1.78
C SER A 42 -5.11 -21.74 -1.24
N ASN A 43 -4.18 -21.90 -0.29
CA ASN A 43 -3.72 -23.25 0.08
C ASN A 43 -4.01 -23.75 1.50
N ASP A 44 -4.04 -22.93 2.56
CA ASP A 44 -4.26 -23.48 3.94
C ASP A 44 -4.50 -22.42 5.04
N LEU A 45 -4.19 -21.14 4.78
CA LEU A 45 -4.21 -20.07 5.79
C LEU A 45 -5.55 -19.35 5.96
N ALA A 46 -6.49 -19.51 5.01
CA ALA A 46 -7.79 -18.82 5.03
C ALA A 46 -8.73 -19.24 6.17
N THR A 47 -8.40 -20.31 6.88
CA THR A 47 -9.24 -20.88 7.94
C THR A 47 -9.11 -20.17 9.29
N ARG A 48 -8.14 -19.25 9.45
CA ARG A 48 -7.86 -18.59 10.75
C ARG A 48 -7.94 -17.07 10.74
N VAL A 49 -7.86 -16.41 9.57
CA VAL A 49 -7.85 -14.94 9.46
C VAL A 49 -8.57 -14.53 8.17
N ASP A 50 -9.49 -13.56 8.25
CA ASP A 50 -10.16 -13.02 7.06
C ASP A 50 -9.17 -12.16 6.24
N PRO A 51 -9.06 -12.34 4.91
CA PRO A 51 -8.21 -11.51 4.07
C PRO A 51 -8.49 -10.01 4.19
N SER A 52 -9.74 -9.63 4.48
CA SER A 52 -10.19 -8.25 4.63
C SER A 52 -9.63 -7.61 5.91
N ASP A 53 -9.51 -8.39 6.99
CA ASP A 53 -8.96 -7.91 8.26
C ASP A 53 -7.47 -7.55 8.09
N VAL A 54 -6.71 -8.43 7.43
CA VAL A 54 -5.29 -8.18 7.11
C VAL A 54 -5.13 -6.97 6.21
N VAL A 55 -6.01 -6.80 5.21
CA VAL A 55 -6.00 -5.61 4.35
C VAL A 55 -6.31 -4.36 5.18
N GLN A 56 -7.30 -4.39 6.07
CA GLN A 56 -7.65 -3.24 6.90
C GLN A 56 -6.50 -2.84 7.83
N GLU A 57 -5.89 -3.80 8.52
CA GLU A 57 -4.76 -3.56 9.42
C GLU A 57 -3.55 -3.00 8.65
N THR A 58 -3.22 -3.60 7.50
CA THR A 58 -2.12 -3.11 6.63
C THR A 58 -2.38 -1.68 6.16
N MET A 59 -3.62 -1.35 5.79
CA MET A 59 -3.97 0.00 5.33
C MET A 59 -3.91 1.03 6.47
N MET A 60 -4.28 0.64 7.69
CA MET A 60 -4.17 1.50 8.87
C MET A 60 -2.70 1.80 9.17
N GLU A 61 -1.84 0.78 9.17
CA GLU A 61 -0.41 0.96 9.43
C GLU A 61 0.28 1.76 8.32
N ALA A 62 -0.05 1.48 7.05
CA ALA A 62 0.45 2.26 5.93
C ALA A 62 0.06 3.74 6.01
N THR A 63 -1.18 4.05 6.44
CA THR A 63 -1.63 5.43 6.63
C THR A 63 -0.87 6.12 7.77
N ARG A 64 -0.60 5.39 8.86
CA ARG A 64 0.13 5.88 10.03
C ARG A 64 1.58 6.22 9.70
N LEU A 65 2.24 5.35 8.93
CA LEU A 65 3.66 5.50 8.59
C LEU A 65 3.90 6.30 7.30
N LEU A 66 2.86 6.61 6.51
CA LEU A 66 2.99 7.36 5.25
C LEU A 66 3.72 8.70 5.39
N PRO A 67 3.41 9.56 6.40
CA PRO A 67 4.09 10.85 6.54
C PRO A 67 5.60 10.70 6.78
N GLU A 68 5.98 9.70 7.59
CA GLU A 68 7.37 9.38 7.87
C GLU A 68 8.09 8.85 6.62
N TYR A 69 7.45 7.92 5.88
CA TYR A 69 7.97 7.42 4.62
C TYR A 69 8.16 8.52 3.57
N LEU A 70 7.21 9.46 3.47
CA LEU A 70 7.31 10.60 2.54
C LEU A 70 8.47 11.54 2.91
N SER A 71 8.76 11.70 4.20
CA SER A 71 9.90 12.50 4.69
C SER A 71 11.26 11.85 4.43
N HIS A 72 11.33 10.52 4.46
CA HIS A 72 12.57 9.75 4.34
C HIS A 72 12.41 8.64 3.30
N ARG A 73 12.26 9.01 2.02
CA ARG A 73 12.19 8.08 0.87
C ARG A 73 13.49 7.28 0.68
N ARG A 74 13.81 6.39 1.61
CA ARG A 74 15.03 5.58 1.62
C ARG A 74 14.91 4.30 0.82
N ILE A 75 13.68 3.89 0.48
CA ILE A 75 13.38 2.64 -0.24
C ILE A 75 12.21 2.89 -1.19
N CYS A 76 12.10 2.13 -2.29
CA CYS A 76 10.89 2.12 -3.10
C CYS A 76 9.67 1.73 -2.27
N PHE A 77 8.50 2.27 -2.63
CA PHE A 77 7.27 2.14 -1.86
C PHE A 77 6.85 0.67 -1.61
N TYR A 78 7.09 -0.18 -2.59
CA TYR A 78 6.63 -1.56 -2.56
C TYR A 78 7.38 -2.46 -1.58
N PRO A 79 8.74 -2.45 -1.51
CA PRO A 79 9.48 -3.15 -0.46
C PRO A 79 9.11 -2.72 0.96
N TRP A 80 8.88 -1.42 1.19
CA TRP A 80 8.57 -0.88 2.51
C TRP A 80 7.26 -1.41 3.08
N LEU A 81 6.30 -1.76 2.22
CA LEU A 81 4.98 -2.28 2.63
C LEU A 81 5.02 -3.75 3.08
N ARG A 82 6.15 -4.44 2.97
CA ARG A 82 6.28 -5.88 3.27
C ARG A 82 7.01 -6.19 4.58
N GLU A 83 7.71 -5.20 5.14
CA GLU A 83 8.33 -5.27 6.46
C GLU A 83 7.28 -4.99 7.53
#